data_AF-A0A4U6JHL5-F1
#
_entry.id   AF-A0A4U6JHL5-F1
#
_cell.length_a   1.000
_cell.length_b   1.000
_cell.length_c   1.000
_cell.angle_alpha   90.00
_cell.angle_beta   90.00
_cell.angle_gamma   90.00
#
_symmetry.space_group_name_H-M   'P 1'
#
loop_
_entity.id
_entity.type
_entity.pdbx_description
1 polymer ?
#
loop_
_entity_poly.entity_id
_entity_poly.type
_entity_poly.pdbx_seq_one_letter_code
_entity_poly.pdbx_strand_id
1 'polypeptide(L)' 'TDKAIELLSKNEKGFFLQVEGASIDKQDHAANPCGQIGETVDLDEAVQRALAFAKKDGN' A
#
# COMPACT_ATOMS: atom_id res chain seq x y z
N THR A 1 2.76 4.58 -3.01
CA THR A 1 1.94 3.68 -3.86
C THR A 1 1.54 4.32 -5.18
N ASP A 2 0.87 5.48 -5.18
CA ASP A 2 0.35 6.14 -6.39
C ASP A 2 1.36 6.32 -7.52
N LYS A 3 2.55 6.87 -7.22
CA LYS A 3 3.56 7.12 -8.26
C LYS A 3 4.11 5.84 -8.89
N ALA A 4 4.23 4.77 -8.10
CA ALA A 4 4.68 3.48 -8.61
C ALA A 4 3.63 2.91 -9.59
N ILE A 5 2.35 2.94 -9.21
CA ILE A 5 1.24 2.52 -10.09
C ILE A 5 1.24 3.34 -11.38
N GLU A 6 1.31 4.69 -11.30
CA GLU A 6 1.31 5.58 -12.48
C GLU A 6 2.42 5.24 -13.48
N LEU A 7 3.59 4.84 -13.01
CA LEU A 7 4.73 4.51 -13.85
C LEU A 7 4.64 3.08 -14.40
N LEU A 8 4.30 2.12 -13.55
CA LEU A 8 4.29 0.69 -13.90
C LEU A 8 3.10 0.31 -14.78
N SER A 9 1.96 0.99 -14.65
CA SER A 9 0.75 0.72 -15.45
C SER A 9 0.91 1.07 -16.93
N LYS A 10 2.00 1.74 -17.33
CA LYS A 10 2.28 2.09 -18.73
C LYS A 10 2.81 0.90 -19.53
N ASN A 11 3.20 -0.20 -18.87
CA ASN A 11 3.68 -1.40 -19.54
C ASN A 11 2.50 -2.25 -20.04
N GLU A 12 2.37 -2.42 -21.36
CA GLU A 12 1.30 -3.19 -21.99
C GLU A 12 1.29 -4.67 -21.60
N LYS A 13 2.42 -5.23 -21.12
CA LYS A 13 2.50 -6.60 -20.61
C LYS A 13 2.06 -6.74 -19.15
N GLY A 14 1.68 -5.65 -18.51
CA GLY A 14 1.36 -5.57 -17.09
C GLY A 14 2.60 -5.37 -16.20
N PHE A 15 2.39 -5.44 -14.89
CA PHE A 15 3.43 -5.26 -13.87
C PHE A 15 3.12 -6.06 -12.60
N PHE A 16 4.14 -6.23 -11.76
CA PHE A 16 4.02 -6.73 -10.39
C PHE A 16 4.61 -5.69 -9.44
N LEU A 17 3.91 -5.39 -8.35
CA LEU A 17 4.34 -4.41 -7.34
C LEU A 17 3.99 -4.93 -5.95
N GLN A 18 4.97 -4.96 -5.06
CA GLN A 18 4.78 -5.15 -3.63
C GLN A 18 4.90 -3.80 -2.92
N VAL A 19 4.00 -3.53 -1.97
CA VAL A 19 4.02 -2.37 -1.09
C VAL A 19 3.96 -2.87 0.35
N GLU A 20 4.79 -2.31 1.23
CA GLU A 20 4.96 -2.78 2.61
C GLU A 20 4.75 -1.64 3.61
N GLY A 21 3.88 -1.85 4.60
CA GLY A 21 3.69 -0.99 5.77
C GLY A 21 4.64 -1.39 6.91
N ALA A 22 5.94 -1.11 6.75
CA ALA A 22 6.99 -1.74 7.53
C ALA A 22 7.01 -1.38 9.03
N SER A 23 6.45 -0.25 9.43
CA SER A 23 6.54 0.21 10.83
C SER A 23 5.45 -0.34 11.73
N ILE A 24 4.42 -1.03 11.21
CA ILE A 24 3.44 -1.76 12.04
C ILE A 24 4.18 -2.73 12.99
N ASP A 25 5.07 -3.55 12.42
CA ASP A 25 5.95 -4.46 13.14
C ASP A 25 6.84 -3.74 14.17
N LYS A 26 7.44 -2.61 13.77
CA LYS A 26 8.33 -1.82 14.65
C LYS A 26 7.58 -1.26 15.86
N GLN A 27 6.36 -0.80 15.67
CA GLN A 27 5.55 -0.23 16.73
C GLN A 27 4.97 -1.31 17.66
N ASP A 28 4.68 -2.50 17.14
CA ASP A 28 4.33 -3.69 17.94
C ASP A 28 5.52 -4.12 18.82
N HIS A 29 6.72 -4.22 18.22
CA HIS A 29 7.96 -4.49 18.95
C HIS A 29 8.26 -3.47 20.06
N ALA A 30 7.85 -2.21 19.89
CA ALA A 30 7.97 -1.16 20.89
C ALA A 30 6.84 -1.16 21.93
N ALA A 31 5.91 -2.12 21.87
CA ALA A 31 4.68 -2.18 22.66
C ALA A 31 3.93 -0.84 22.67
N ASN A 32 3.82 -0.21 21.49
CA ASN A 32 3.17 1.09 21.30
C ASN A 32 1.90 0.95 20.44
N PRO A 33 0.72 0.74 21.06
CA PRO A 33 -0.52 0.48 20.35
C PRO A 33 -0.96 1.64 19.45
N CYS A 34 -0.78 2.89 19.89
CA CYS A 34 -1.17 4.05 19.10
C CYS A 34 -0.35 4.15 17.80
N GLY A 35 0.95 3.90 17.90
CA GLY A 35 1.81 3.83 16.72
C GLY A 35 1.42 2.68 15.80
N GLN A 36 1.22 1.48 16.35
CA GLN A 36 0.90 0.29 15.57
C GLN A 36 -0.43 0.43 14.79
N ILE A 37 -1.46 0.97 15.45
CA ILE A 37 -2.74 1.24 14.80
C ILE A 37 -2.59 2.34 13.73
N GLY A 38 -1.83 3.40 14.03
CA GLY A 38 -1.56 4.47 13.07
C GLY A 38 -0.90 3.97 11.79
N GLU A 39 0.14 3.14 11.90
CA GLU A 39 0.83 2.54 10.74
C GLU A 39 -0.08 1.55 9.97
N THR A 40 -1.05 0.94 10.65
CA THR A 40 -2.05 0.08 9.99
C THR A 40 -3.02 0.92 9.17
N VAL A 41 -3.40 2.11 9.65
CA VAL A 41 -4.21 3.07 8.88
C VAL A 41 -3.44 3.58 7.66
N ASP A 42 -2.14 3.87 7.79
CA ASP A 42 -1.30 4.26 6.65
C ASP A 42 -1.25 3.18 5.56
N LEU A 43 -1.11 1.91 5.95
CA LEU A 43 -1.18 0.80 4.99
C LEU A 43 -2.58 0.66 4.35
N ASP A 44 -3.65 0.89 5.09
CA ASP A 44 -5.02 0.91 4.54
C ASP A 44 -5.17 2.00 3.46
N GLU A 45 -4.62 3.20 3.67
CA GLU A 45 -4.63 4.25 2.64
C GLU A 45 -3.92 3.78 1.36
N ALA A 46 -2.78 3.09 1.47
CA ALA A 46 -2.11 2.50 0.31
C ALA A 46 -2.95 1.42 -0.38
N VAL A 47 -3.66 0.57 0.38
CA VAL A 47 -4.59 -0.43 -0.17
C VAL A 47 -5.76 0.22 -0.88
N GLN A 48 -6.34 1.30 -0.34
CA GLN A 48 -7.41 2.04 -1.00
C GLN A 48 -6.99 2.56 -2.38
N ARG A 49 -5.75 3.06 -2.50
CA ARG A 49 -5.21 3.51 -3.80
C ARG A 49 -5.04 2.35 -4.78
N ALA A 50 -4.54 1.21 -4.32
CA ALA A 50 -4.40 0.01 -5.14
C ALA A 50 -5.76 -0.53 -5.61
N LEU A 51 -6.77 -0.58 -4.73
CA LEU A 51 -8.13 -0.99 -5.06
C LEU A 51 -8.82 -0.02 -6.02
N ALA A 52 -8.61 1.29 -5.86
CA ALA A 52 -9.15 2.30 -6.77
C ALA A 52 -8.56 2.15 -8.18
N PHE A 53 -7.26 1.85 -8.28
CA PHE A 53 -6.63 1.51 -9.55
C PHE A 53 -7.23 0.23 -10.14
N ALA A 54 -7.29 -0.88 -9.39
CA ALA A 54 -7.80 -2.16 -9.89
C ALA A 54 -9.24 -2.05 -10.43
N LYS A 55 -10.14 -1.41 -9.67
CA LYS A 55 -11.54 -1.17 -10.09
C LYS A 55 -11.62 -0.37 -11.40
N LYS A 56 -10.73 0.59 -11.61
CA LYS A 56 -10.68 1.43 -12.82
C LYS A 56 -10.09 0.66 -14.00
N ASP A 57 -9.10 -0.19 -13.74
CA ASP A 57 -8.41 -1.01 -14.73
C ASP A 57 -9.29 -2.17 -15.25
N GLY A 58 -10.37 -2.50 -14.52
CA GLY A 58 -11.31 -3.56 -14.89
C GLY A 58 -11.00 -4.92 -14.24
N ASN A 59 -10.24 -4.92 -13.15
CA ASN A 59 -9.93 -6.09 -12.32
C ASN A 59 -10.73 -6.10 -11.02
#